data_AF-C0L8W7-F1
#
_entry.id   AF-C0L8W7-F1
#
_cell.length_a   1.000
_cell.length_b   1.000
_cell.length_c   1.000
_cell.angle_alpha   90.00
_cell.angle_beta   90.00
_cell.angle_gamma   90.00
#
_symmetry.space_group_name_H-M   'P 1'
#
loop_
_entity.id
_entity.type
_entity.pdbx_description
1 polymer ?
#
loop_
_entity_poly.entity_id
_entity_poly.type
_entity_poly.pdbx_seq_one_letter_code
_entity_poly.pdbx_strand_id
1 'polypeptide(L)'
;ATPQDGEILIDFSKNRVDAETFQLLLELAKSRKVQESRDAMFGGQKINFTENRAVLHTALRNRSSRPVLVDGVDVMPDVRAVLDHMKEFCSEVISGQWKGYTGKAITDVVNIGIGGSDLGPLMVTEALKAYSVGPNVHFVSNVDGTHIAVTLQKLNPETTLFIIASKTFTTQETITNAESAKAWFLEKAKDESAVAKHFVALSTNAAKVRDFGINEKNMFGFWDWVGGRYSLWSAIGLSIALSIGFENFEKLLDGAYFMDQHFCESPLEQNVPVILALLGVLYGDFYGAETHALLPYDQYLHRFAAYFQQGDMESNGKYVTRSGRRVEYATGPVVWGEPGTNGQHAFYQLIHQGTRLIPADFIAPAQSLHPIRDKIHHKLLMANFLAQTEALMKGKSSDEAKAELLKSGMGEDDVRKILPHKVFEGNRPTNSIVVHKVTPFILGALIAMYEMKIF
;
A
#
# COMPACT_ATOMS: atom_id res chain seq x y z
N ALA A 1 -3.72 0.13 -21.31
CA ALA A 1 -4.59 -1.02 -20.98
C ALA A 1 -3.74 -2.11 -20.32
N THR A 2 -4.27 -2.82 -19.33
CA THR A 2 -3.59 -4.01 -18.78
C THR A 2 -3.76 -5.21 -19.72
N PRO A 3 -2.94 -6.28 -19.60
CA PRO A 3 -3.05 -7.44 -20.47
C PRO A 3 -4.40 -8.16 -20.40
N GLN A 4 -5.00 -8.29 -19.20
CA GLN A 4 -6.20 -9.10 -18.97
C GLN A 4 -7.21 -8.50 -17.97
N ASP A 5 -6.84 -7.48 -17.19
CA ASP A 5 -7.65 -6.96 -16.08
C ASP A 5 -8.37 -5.64 -16.41
N GLY A 6 -8.41 -5.26 -17.68
CA GLY A 6 -9.05 -4.04 -18.16
C GLY A 6 -8.17 -2.80 -18.08
N GLU A 7 -8.78 -1.62 -18.15
CA GLU A 7 -8.06 -0.35 -18.13
C GLU A 7 -7.88 0.18 -16.71
N ILE A 8 -6.77 0.89 -16.50
CA ILE A 8 -6.54 1.74 -15.33
C ILE A 8 -6.63 3.18 -15.86
N LEU A 9 -7.74 3.85 -15.57
CA LEU A 9 -7.94 5.25 -15.91
C LEU A 9 -7.37 6.13 -14.81
N ILE A 10 -6.51 7.07 -15.19
CA ILE A 10 -5.98 8.12 -14.32
C ILE A 10 -6.46 9.45 -14.88
N ASP A 11 -7.60 9.93 -14.41
CA ASP A 11 -8.13 11.23 -14.76
C ASP A 11 -7.55 12.30 -13.81
N PHE A 12 -6.56 13.03 -14.30
CA PHE A 12 -5.98 14.19 -13.63
C PHE A 12 -6.51 15.52 -14.17
N SER A 13 -7.59 15.53 -14.97
CA SER A 13 -8.10 16.75 -15.60
C SER A 13 -8.66 17.78 -14.61
N LYS A 14 -9.07 17.35 -13.41
CA LYS A 14 -9.61 18.23 -12.35
C LYS A 14 -8.50 18.83 -11.47
N ASN A 15 -7.32 19.03 -12.03
CA ASN A 15 -6.20 19.71 -11.39
C ASN A 15 -6.03 21.14 -11.90
N ARG A 16 -5.39 22.00 -11.11
CA ARG A 16 -5.13 23.41 -11.45
C ARG A 16 -3.90 23.52 -12.36
N VAL A 17 -3.98 22.91 -13.54
CA VAL A 17 -2.88 22.78 -14.49
C VAL A 17 -3.39 23.02 -15.91
N ASP A 18 -2.76 23.94 -16.62
CA ASP A 18 -2.91 24.13 -18.06
C ASP A 18 -1.75 23.52 -18.84
N ALA A 19 -1.76 23.64 -20.17
CA ALA A 19 -0.74 23.06 -21.03
C ALA A 19 0.67 23.64 -20.76
N GLU A 20 0.77 24.94 -20.45
CA GLU A 20 2.03 25.59 -20.14
C GLU A 20 2.61 25.09 -18.82
N THR A 21 1.80 25.09 -17.76
CA THR A 21 2.21 24.59 -16.44
C THR A 21 2.62 23.12 -16.52
N PHE A 22 1.89 22.29 -17.26
CA PHE A 22 2.23 20.89 -17.45
C PHE A 22 3.58 20.72 -18.14
N GLN A 23 3.85 21.50 -19.19
CA GLN A 23 5.13 21.47 -19.89
C GLN A 23 6.30 21.89 -18.98
N LEU A 24 6.12 22.94 -18.17
CA LEU A 24 7.12 23.38 -17.19
C LEU A 24 7.42 22.31 -16.14
N LEU A 25 6.40 21.59 -15.67
CA LEU A 25 6.59 20.47 -14.74
C LEU A 25 7.38 19.31 -15.38
N LEU A 26 7.14 19.01 -16.65
CA LEU A 26 7.92 18.01 -17.38
C LEU A 26 9.38 18.44 -17.57
N GLU A 27 9.62 19.73 -17.85
CA GLU A 27 10.96 20.31 -17.92
C GLU A 27 11.67 20.27 -16.56
N LEU A 28 10.94 20.49 -15.46
CA LEU A 28 11.45 20.30 -14.11
C LEU A 28 11.91 18.85 -13.91
N ALA A 29 11.10 17.84 -14.22
CA ALA A 29 11.50 16.42 -14.10
C ALA A 29 12.77 16.10 -14.90
N LYS A 30 12.87 16.60 -16.15
CA LYS A 30 14.05 16.43 -17.00
C LYS A 30 15.29 17.08 -16.39
N SER A 31 15.18 18.34 -15.94
CA SER A 31 16.29 19.08 -15.32
C SER A 31 16.76 18.47 -13.99
N ARG A 32 15.86 17.81 -13.26
CA ARG A 32 16.14 17.06 -12.03
C ARG A 32 16.62 15.63 -12.28
N LYS A 33 16.80 15.23 -13.54
CA LYS A 33 17.41 13.95 -13.94
C LYS A 33 16.63 12.72 -13.42
N VAL A 34 15.29 12.80 -13.47
CA VAL A 34 14.41 11.71 -13.02
C VAL A 34 14.67 10.42 -13.79
N GLN A 35 14.80 10.49 -15.12
CA GLN A 35 15.06 9.31 -15.97
C GLN A 35 16.39 8.64 -15.63
N GLU A 36 17.46 9.42 -15.46
CA GLU A 36 18.78 8.89 -15.09
C GLU A 36 18.75 8.22 -13.70
N SER A 37 18.01 8.81 -12.75
CA SER A 37 17.85 8.26 -11.41
C SER A 37 17.04 6.95 -11.42
N ARG A 38 15.96 6.91 -12.20
CA ARG A 38 15.18 5.69 -12.43
C ARG A 38 16.05 4.59 -13.01
N ASP A 39 16.79 4.89 -14.08
CA ASP A 39 17.63 3.90 -14.74
C ASP A 39 18.73 3.39 -13.79
N ALA A 40 19.23 4.25 -12.89
CA ALA A 40 20.14 3.86 -11.82
C ALA A 40 19.49 2.91 -10.79
N MET A 41 18.23 3.15 -10.40
CA MET A 41 17.46 2.26 -9.52
C MET A 41 17.31 0.86 -10.16
N PHE A 42 16.76 0.81 -11.37
CA PHE A 42 16.53 -0.44 -12.10
C PHE A 42 17.84 -1.15 -12.50
N GLY A 43 18.92 -0.39 -12.66
CA GLY A 43 20.26 -0.90 -12.92
C GLY A 43 20.99 -1.44 -11.69
N GLY A 44 20.39 -1.41 -10.50
CA GLY A 44 20.99 -1.92 -9.27
C GLY A 44 22.11 -1.05 -8.69
N GLN A 45 22.21 0.22 -9.11
CA GLN A 45 23.17 1.14 -8.54
C GLN A 45 22.83 1.45 -7.08
N LYS A 46 23.85 1.81 -6.29
CA LYS A 46 23.73 2.11 -4.87
C LYS A 46 23.15 3.52 -4.62
N ILE A 47 21.90 3.74 -5.06
CA ILE A 47 21.24 5.04 -5.00
C ILE A 47 20.85 5.46 -3.58
N ASN A 48 20.68 4.50 -2.66
CA ASN A 48 20.63 4.74 -1.22
C ASN A 48 22.06 4.99 -0.72
N PHE A 49 22.52 6.22 -0.98
CA PHE A 49 23.90 6.64 -0.79
C PHE A 49 24.32 6.76 0.68
N THR A 50 23.37 6.99 1.60
CA THR A 50 23.66 7.12 3.04
C THR A 50 23.98 5.77 3.69
N GLU A 51 23.42 4.68 3.16
CA GLU A 51 23.69 3.32 3.64
C GLU A 51 24.55 2.51 2.66
N ASN A 52 24.95 3.11 1.54
CA ASN A 52 25.68 2.46 0.45
C ASN A 52 24.98 1.18 -0.05
N ARG A 53 23.67 1.26 -0.31
CA ARG A 53 22.83 0.13 -0.74
C ARG A 53 22.15 0.38 -2.08
N ALA A 54 21.95 -0.69 -2.83
CA ALA A 54 21.00 -0.69 -3.95
C ALA A 54 19.56 -0.54 -3.43
N VAL A 55 18.62 -0.19 -4.32
CA VAL A 55 17.19 -0.11 -4.02
C VAL A 55 16.46 -0.89 -5.11
N LEU A 56 16.02 -2.11 -4.80
CA LEU A 56 15.66 -3.10 -5.82
C LEU A 56 14.38 -3.88 -5.51
N HIS A 57 13.38 -3.24 -4.90
CA HIS A 57 12.06 -3.86 -4.73
C HIS A 57 11.43 -4.28 -6.07
N THR A 58 11.83 -3.64 -7.18
CA THR A 58 11.48 -4.01 -8.55
C THR A 58 12.05 -5.37 -8.99
N ALA A 59 13.22 -5.79 -8.46
CA ALA A 59 13.80 -7.10 -8.75
C ALA A 59 12.94 -8.25 -8.20
N LEU A 60 12.29 -8.05 -7.05
CA LEU A 60 11.41 -9.05 -6.39
C LEU A 60 10.22 -9.45 -7.26
N ARG A 61 9.83 -8.55 -8.16
CA ARG A 61 8.72 -8.70 -9.08
C ARG A 61 9.17 -8.66 -10.54
N ASN A 62 10.46 -8.76 -10.83
CA ASN A 62 10.93 -8.83 -12.21
C ASN A 62 10.52 -10.17 -12.84
N ARG A 63 9.54 -10.12 -13.75
CA ARG A 63 9.00 -11.32 -14.43
C ARG A 63 9.69 -11.63 -15.75
N SER A 64 10.64 -10.80 -16.18
CA SER A 64 11.46 -11.07 -17.36
C SER A 64 12.60 -12.05 -17.08
N SER A 65 13.33 -12.45 -18.12
CA SER A 65 14.61 -13.16 -18.02
C SER A 65 15.81 -12.23 -17.88
N ARG A 66 15.61 -10.91 -17.78
CA ARG A 66 16.71 -9.93 -17.71
C ARG A 66 17.42 -10.02 -16.36
N PRO A 67 18.76 -10.13 -16.34
CA PRO A 67 19.52 -10.10 -15.10
C PRO A 67 19.45 -8.73 -14.43
N VAL A 68 19.52 -8.72 -13.09
CA VAL A 68 19.57 -7.50 -12.28
C VAL A 68 20.82 -7.59 -11.41
N LEU A 69 21.79 -6.71 -11.67
CA LEU A 69 23.12 -6.83 -11.07
C LEU A 69 23.25 -5.95 -9.82
N VAL A 70 23.76 -6.52 -8.74
CA VAL A 70 24.27 -5.79 -7.56
C VAL A 70 25.71 -6.20 -7.35
N ASP A 71 26.63 -5.23 -7.35
CA ASP A 71 28.07 -5.48 -7.23
C ASP A 71 28.59 -6.54 -8.25
N GLY A 72 28.00 -6.55 -9.46
CA GLY A 72 28.36 -7.46 -10.55
C GLY A 72 27.71 -8.85 -10.50
N VAL A 73 26.89 -9.14 -9.48
CA VAL A 73 26.21 -10.43 -9.30
C VAL A 73 24.73 -10.30 -9.63
N ASP A 74 24.20 -11.21 -10.45
CA ASP A 74 22.76 -11.26 -10.73
C ASP A 74 21.99 -11.77 -9.50
N VAL A 75 21.04 -10.97 -9.02
CA VAL A 75 20.23 -11.30 -7.84
C VAL A 75 19.00 -12.14 -8.16
N MET A 76 18.63 -12.25 -9.45
CA MET A 76 17.40 -12.93 -9.87
C MET A 76 17.33 -14.42 -9.53
N PRO A 77 18.43 -15.21 -9.58
CA PRO A 77 18.41 -16.61 -9.15
C PRO A 77 17.97 -16.77 -7.69
N ASP A 78 18.51 -15.95 -6.77
CA ASP A 78 18.16 -16.02 -5.35
C ASP A 78 16.72 -15.56 -5.10
N VAL A 79 16.26 -14.52 -5.82
CA VAL A 79 14.86 -14.08 -5.80
C VAL A 79 13.91 -15.22 -6.17
N ARG A 80 14.18 -15.91 -7.28
CA ARG A 80 13.35 -17.04 -7.74
C ARG A 80 13.39 -18.20 -6.76
N ALA A 81 14.56 -18.54 -6.22
CA ALA A 81 14.69 -19.61 -5.24
C ALA A 81 13.85 -19.37 -3.98
N VAL A 82 13.80 -18.13 -3.47
CA VAL A 82 12.93 -17.78 -2.33
C VAL A 82 11.46 -17.87 -2.71
N LEU A 83 11.07 -17.38 -3.88
CA LEU A 83 9.69 -17.47 -4.37
C LEU A 83 9.23 -18.94 -4.55
N ASP A 84 10.09 -19.79 -5.10
CA ASP A 84 9.82 -21.22 -5.26
C ASP A 84 9.65 -21.90 -3.89
N HIS A 85 10.53 -21.58 -2.94
CA HIS A 85 10.40 -22.09 -1.58
C HIS A 85 9.10 -21.61 -0.89
N MET A 86 8.71 -20.35 -1.08
CA MET A 86 7.41 -19.85 -0.60
C MET A 86 6.24 -20.61 -1.25
N LYS A 87 6.32 -20.90 -2.55
CA LYS A 87 5.29 -21.64 -3.30
C LYS A 87 5.10 -23.06 -2.76
N GLU A 88 6.20 -23.77 -2.53
CA GLU A 88 6.21 -25.10 -1.92
C GLU A 88 5.56 -25.06 -0.53
N PHE A 89 6.01 -24.15 0.33
CA PHE A 89 5.47 -24.00 1.69
C PHE A 89 3.98 -23.65 1.69
N CYS A 90 3.55 -22.70 0.85
CA CYS A 90 2.14 -22.35 0.70
C CYS A 90 1.30 -23.55 0.26
N SER A 91 1.80 -24.34 -0.70
CA SER A 91 1.12 -25.56 -1.16
C SER A 91 0.96 -26.57 -0.03
N GLU A 92 2.00 -26.81 0.77
CA GLU A 92 1.95 -27.73 1.91
C GLU A 92 0.93 -27.28 2.97
N VAL A 93 0.92 -25.99 3.32
CA VAL A 93 0.00 -25.44 4.33
C VAL A 93 -1.44 -25.43 3.83
N ILE A 94 -1.69 -24.91 2.62
CA ILE A 94 -3.06 -24.76 2.08
C ILE A 94 -3.68 -26.14 1.78
N SER A 95 -2.91 -27.11 1.29
CA SER A 95 -3.41 -28.48 1.08
C SER A 95 -3.63 -29.25 2.39
N GLY A 96 -3.15 -28.72 3.51
CA GLY A 96 -3.17 -29.37 4.80
C GLY A 96 -2.17 -30.53 4.91
N GLN A 97 -1.19 -30.63 4.01
CA GLN A 97 -0.06 -31.57 4.15
C GLN A 97 0.83 -31.18 5.34
N TRP A 98 1.06 -29.87 5.53
CA TRP A 98 1.70 -29.35 6.74
C TRP A 98 0.81 -29.61 7.95
N LYS A 99 1.33 -30.36 8.92
CA LYS A 99 0.60 -30.72 10.14
C LYS A 99 1.19 -30.03 11.35
N GLY A 100 0.29 -29.55 12.22
CA GLY A 100 0.65 -29.15 13.57
C GLY A 100 1.13 -30.34 14.42
N TYR A 101 1.51 -30.05 15.66
CA TYR A 101 2.14 -31.03 16.55
C TYR A 101 1.24 -32.22 16.90
N THR A 102 -0.08 -32.07 16.81
CA THR A 102 -1.07 -33.14 17.01
C THR A 102 -1.53 -33.82 15.71
N GLY A 103 -0.94 -33.49 14.57
CA GLY A 103 -1.30 -34.06 13.27
C GLY A 103 -2.46 -33.36 12.55
N LYS A 104 -3.02 -32.29 13.12
CA LYS A 104 -4.09 -31.47 12.50
C LYS A 104 -3.53 -30.52 11.45
N ALA A 105 -4.33 -30.19 10.44
CA ALA A 105 -3.97 -29.16 9.46
C ALA A 105 -4.03 -27.75 10.09
N ILE A 106 -3.24 -26.82 9.55
CA ILE A 106 -3.24 -25.42 9.99
C ILE A 106 -4.53 -24.73 9.51
N THR A 107 -5.18 -24.01 10.42
CA THR A 107 -6.40 -23.22 10.16
C THR A 107 -6.14 -21.72 10.25
N ASP A 108 -5.11 -21.34 11.00
CA ASP A 108 -4.81 -19.94 11.33
C ASP A 108 -3.32 -19.66 11.17
N VAL A 109 -3.01 -18.49 10.61
CA VAL A 109 -1.66 -17.96 10.44
C VAL A 109 -1.58 -16.63 11.16
N VAL A 110 -0.58 -16.42 12.01
CA VAL A 110 -0.35 -15.15 12.70
C VAL A 110 0.98 -14.56 12.23
N ASN A 111 0.92 -13.45 11.53
CA ASN A 111 2.09 -12.67 11.17
C ASN A 111 2.47 -11.74 12.33
N ILE A 112 3.66 -11.93 12.89
CA ILE A 112 4.22 -11.10 13.96
C ILE A 112 5.34 -10.24 13.37
N GLY A 113 5.13 -8.94 13.27
CA GLY A 113 6.07 -7.99 12.67
C GLY A 113 5.58 -6.56 12.86
N ILE A 114 6.43 -5.55 12.67
CA ILE A 114 6.05 -4.13 12.82
C ILE A 114 6.49 -3.30 11.61
N GLY A 115 5.77 -2.21 11.34
CA GLY A 115 6.06 -1.31 10.23
C GLY A 115 5.98 -2.03 8.88
N GLY A 116 7.09 -2.09 8.16
CA GLY A 116 7.15 -2.72 6.83
C GLY A 116 6.88 -4.23 6.84
N SER A 117 7.13 -4.89 7.97
CA SER A 117 6.83 -6.32 8.17
C SER A 117 5.37 -6.61 8.53
N ASP A 118 4.51 -5.57 8.57
CA ASP A 118 3.11 -5.66 8.99
C ASP A 118 2.17 -4.98 7.99
N LEU A 119 2.36 -3.69 7.73
CA LEU A 119 1.39 -2.86 7.02
C LEU A 119 1.12 -3.33 5.59
N GLY A 120 2.15 -3.75 4.85
CA GLY A 120 1.99 -4.28 3.49
C GLY A 120 1.17 -5.57 3.47
N PRO A 121 1.62 -6.64 4.15
CA PRO A 121 0.86 -7.87 4.29
C PRO A 121 -0.57 -7.70 4.81
N LEU A 122 -0.79 -6.86 5.83
CA LEU A 122 -2.11 -6.56 6.36
C LEU A 122 -2.99 -5.89 5.30
N MET A 123 -2.48 -4.83 4.65
CA MET A 123 -3.26 -4.09 3.66
C MET A 123 -3.63 -4.97 2.47
N VAL A 124 -2.71 -5.79 1.96
CA VAL A 124 -2.96 -6.62 0.79
C VAL A 124 -3.93 -7.77 1.10
N THR A 125 -3.81 -8.42 2.26
CA THR A 125 -4.74 -9.49 2.66
C THR A 125 -6.16 -8.98 2.89
N GLU A 126 -6.31 -7.77 3.44
CA GLU A 126 -7.59 -7.09 3.54
C GLU A 126 -8.14 -6.69 2.15
N ALA A 127 -7.31 -6.09 1.30
CA ALA A 127 -7.68 -5.66 -0.05
C ALA A 127 -8.12 -6.81 -0.95
N LEU A 128 -7.53 -7.99 -0.77
CA LEU A 128 -7.77 -9.19 -1.58
C LEU A 128 -8.55 -10.26 -0.84
N LYS A 129 -9.29 -9.90 0.22
CA LYS A 129 -10.03 -10.86 1.04
C LYS A 129 -10.97 -11.77 0.23
N ALA A 130 -11.59 -11.23 -0.82
CA ALA A 130 -12.48 -12.00 -1.72
C ALA A 130 -11.78 -13.12 -2.51
N TYR A 131 -10.44 -13.11 -2.55
CA TYR A 131 -9.59 -14.10 -3.22
C TYR A 131 -8.97 -15.10 -2.24
N SER A 132 -9.37 -15.09 -0.97
CA SER A 132 -8.80 -15.98 0.05
C SER A 132 -9.17 -17.43 -0.23
N VAL A 133 -8.16 -18.31 -0.23
CA VAL A 133 -8.30 -19.77 -0.43
C VAL A 133 -7.61 -20.59 0.66
N GLY A 134 -6.79 -19.94 1.51
CA GLY A 134 -6.01 -20.60 2.55
C GLY A 134 -6.49 -20.30 3.97
N PRO A 135 -5.61 -20.45 4.98
CA PRO A 135 -5.96 -20.26 6.39
C PRO A 135 -6.37 -18.82 6.70
N ASN A 136 -7.05 -18.63 7.85
CA ASN A 136 -7.32 -17.29 8.37
C ASN A 136 -6.01 -16.62 8.76
N VAL A 137 -5.80 -15.38 8.31
CA VAL A 137 -4.57 -14.64 8.60
C VAL A 137 -4.86 -13.54 9.61
N HIS A 138 -3.99 -13.46 10.63
CA HIS A 138 -4.02 -12.49 11.71
C HIS A 138 -2.70 -11.72 11.74
N PHE A 139 -2.72 -10.50 12.24
CA PHE A 139 -1.55 -9.61 12.28
C PHE A 139 -1.36 -9.12 13.71
N VAL A 140 -0.14 -9.24 14.22
CA VAL A 140 0.26 -8.73 15.54
C VAL A 140 1.51 -7.89 15.36
N SER A 141 1.42 -6.61 15.71
CA SER A 141 2.48 -5.64 15.48
C SER A 141 2.85 -4.82 16.70
N ASN A 142 1.84 -4.16 17.30
CA ASN A 142 2.03 -3.37 18.50
C ASN A 142 2.65 -4.18 19.67
N VAL A 143 3.53 -3.54 20.45
CA VAL A 143 4.10 -4.08 21.69
C VAL A 143 3.14 -3.99 22.88
N ASP A 144 2.07 -3.20 22.75
CA ASP A 144 0.93 -3.28 23.66
C ASP A 144 0.40 -4.71 23.70
N GLY A 145 0.56 -5.35 24.87
CA GLY A 145 0.21 -6.75 25.10
C GLY A 145 -1.25 -7.09 24.80
N THR A 146 -2.13 -6.09 24.74
CA THR A 146 -3.52 -6.25 24.29
C THR A 146 -3.58 -6.92 22.91
N HIS A 147 -2.69 -6.52 21.99
CA HIS A 147 -2.73 -6.96 20.60
C HIS A 147 -2.49 -8.47 20.46
N ILE A 148 -1.43 -8.97 21.08
CA ILE A 148 -1.11 -10.41 21.09
C ILE A 148 -2.13 -11.17 21.95
N ALA A 149 -2.52 -10.66 23.12
CA ALA A 149 -3.41 -11.37 24.04
C ALA A 149 -4.79 -11.62 23.43
N VAL A 150 -5.44 -10.60 22.85
CA VAL A 150 -6.76 -10.74 22.21
C VAL A 150 -6.71 -11.61 20.96
N THR A 151 -5.59 -11.60 20.24
CA THR A 151 -5.38 -12.48 19.09
C THR A 151 -5.33 -13.93 19.54
N LEU A 152 -4.44 -14.27 20.48
CA LEU A 152 -4.25 -15.64 20.97
C LEU A 152 -5.50 -16.24 21.64
N GLN A 153 -6.37 -15.42 22.25
CA GLN A 153 -7.64 -15.88 22.85
C GLN A 153 -8.57 -16.59 21.87
N LYS A 154 -8.44 -16.30 20.57
CA LYS A 154 -9.30 -16.85 19.51
C LYS A 154 -8.70 -18.08 18.83
N LEU A 155 -7.46 -18.45 19.18
CA LEU A 155 -6.64 -19.37 18.42
C LEU A 155 -6.45 -20.71 19.14
N ASN A 156 -6.19 -21.76 18.36
CA ASN A 156 -5.86 -23.09 18.87
C ASN A 156 -4.38 -23.40 18.61
N PRO A 157 -3.56 -23.66 19.64
CA PRO A 157 -2.14 -24.03 19.47
C PRO A 157 -1.91 -25.23 18.55
N GLU A 158 -2.88 -26.14 18.42
CA GLU A 158 -2.77 -27.31 17.55
C GLU A 158 -2.84 -26.99 16.05
N THR A 159 -3.44 -25.85 15.68
CA THR A 159 -3.76 -25.50 14.28
C THR A 159 -3.32 -24.10 13.89
N THR A 160 -2.49 -23.45 14.71
CA THR A 160 -1.98 -22.08 14.46
C THR A 160 -0.52 -22.11 14.04
N LEU A 161 -0.19 -21.46 12.92
CA LEU A 161 1.18 -21.23 12.46
C LEU A 161 1.57 -19.76 12.69
N PHE A 162 2.74 -19.52 13.25
CA PHE A 162 3.30 -18.19 13.49
C PHE A 162 4.39 -17.88 12.48
N ILE A 163 4.32 -16.69 11.87
CA ILE A 163 5.33 -16.15 10.97
C ILE A 163 6.00 -14.99 11.68
N ILE A 164 7.30 -15.13 11.98
CA ILE A 164 8.07 -14.08 12.65
C ILE A 164 8.81 -13.26 11.60
N ALA A 165 8.32 -12.05 11.36
CA ALA A 165 8.76 -11.18 10.27
C ALA A 165 9.70 -10.07 10.78
N SER A 166 11.00 -10.35 10.83
CA SER A 166 12.03 -9.38 11.25
C SER A 166 13.34 -9.59 10.50
N LYS A 167 13.79 -8.56 9.77
CA LYS A 167 15.04 -8.57 8.99
C LYS A 167 16.24 -8.99 9.83
N THR A 168 16.41 -8.35 10.99
CA THR A 168 17.54 -8.59 11.90
C THR A 168 17.25 -9.70 12.90
N PHE A 169 15.98 -10.06 13.09
CA PHE A 169 15.50 -10.94 14.16
C PHE A 169 15.83 -10.42 15.57
N THR A 170 15.91 -9.10 15.71
CA THR A 170 16.23 -8.41 16.97
C THR A 170 15.31 -7.23 17.26
N THR A 171 14.31 -6.98 16.42
CA THR A 171 13.34 -5.90 16.64
C THR A 171 12.58 -6.16 17.93
N GLN A 172 12.69 -5.25 18.90
CA GLN A 172 12.22 -5.46 20.26
C GLN A 172 10.75 -5.88 20.32
N GLU A 173 9.87 -5.11 19.69
CA GLU A 173 8.43 -5.35 19.68
C GLU A 173 8.09 -6.71 19.05
N THR A 174 8.72 -7.02 17.91
CA THR A 174 8.50 -8.28 17.20
C THR A 174 8.97 -9.48 17.99
N ILE A 175 10.17 -9.43 18.57
CA ILE A 175 10.75 -10.56 19.30
C ILE A 175 10.02 -10.77 20.64
N THR A 176 9.65 -9.71 21.36
CA THR A 176 8.84 -9.84 22.59
C THR A 176 7.47 -10.46 22.29
N ASN A 177 6.80 -10.07 21.20
CA ASN A 177 5.55 -10.72 20.77
C ASN A 177 5.77 -12.18 20.34
N ALA A 178 6.86 -12.48 19.63
CA ALA A 178 7.20 -13.84 19.22
C ALA A 178 7.46 -14.76 20.42
N GLU A 179 8.22 -14.28 21.42
CA GLU A 179 8.48 -15.00 22.68
C GLU A 179 7.18 -15.22 23.47
N SER A 180 6.28 -14.23 23.50
CA SER A 180 4.96 -14.38 24.12
C SER A 180 4.10 -15.45 23.42
N ALA A 181 4.09 -15.46 22.08
CA ALA A 181 3.42 -16.49 21.29
C ALA A 181 4.04 -17.89 21.49
N LYS A 182 5.38 -17.97 21.55
CA LYS A 182 6.10 -19.22 21.83
C LYS A 182 5.76 -19.76 23.22
N ALA A 183 5.76 -18.90 24.24
CA ALA A 183 5.38 -19.28 25.60
C ALA A 183 3.94 -19.84 25.64
N TRP A 184 2.98 -19.10 25.06
CA TRP A 184 1.58 -19.55 24.96
C TRP A 184 1.44 -20.90 24.24
N PHE A 185 2.18 -21.11 23.16
CA PHE A 185 2.19 -22.37 22.42
C PHE A 185 2.74 -23.52 23.29
N LEU A 186 3.87 -23.31 23.96
CA LEU A 186 4.53 -24.32 24.78
C LEU A 186 3.77 -24.68 26.05
N GLU A 187 2.93 -23.79 26.59
CA GLU A 187 2.01 -24.13 27.69
C GLU A 187 1.10 -25.33 27.34
N LYS A 188 0.72 -25.47 26.06
CA LYS A 188 -0.11 -26.59 25.57
C LYS A 188 0.70 -27.70 24.94
N ALA A 189 1.67 -27.38 24.09
CA ALA A 189 2.46 -28.39 23.38
C ALA A 189 3.42 -29.16 24.31
N LYS A 190 3.98 -28.49 25.33
CA LYS A 190 4.93 -29.03 26.32
C LYS A 190 6.14 -29.76 25.72
N ASP A 191 6.51 -29.40 24.49
CA ASP A 191 7.64 -29.97 23.76
C ASP A 191 8.26 -28.87 22.88
N GLU A 192 9.52 -28.52 23.17
CA GLU A 192 10.28 -27.53 22.40
C GLU A 192 10.46 -27.94 20.93
N SER A 193 10.52 -29.24 20.63
CA SER A 193 10.67 -29.71 19.25
C SER A 193 9.45 -29.39 18.37
N ALA A 194 8.29 -29.18 18.99
CA ALA A 194 7.06 -28.83 18.30
C ALA A 194 7.09 -27.39 17.73
N VAL A 195 7.99 -26.52 18.22
CA VAL A 195 8.16 -25.14 17.72
C VAL A 195 8.44 -25.12 16.22
N ALA A 196 9.26 -26.06 15.73
CA ALA A 196 9.61 -26.15 14.31
C ALA A 196 8.42 -26.42 13.38
N LYS A 197 7.27 -26.90 13.91
CA LYS A 197 6.02 -27.11 13.14
C LYS A 197 5.07 -25.92 13.17
N HIS A 198 5.29 -24.97 14.08
CA HIS A 198 4.38 -23.87 14.36
C HIS A 198 5.01 -22.49 14.24
N PHE A 199 6.31 -22.40 13.99
CA PHE A 199 7.03 -21.14 13.82
C PHE A 199 7.91 -21.19 12.58
N VAL A 200 7.79 -20.15 11.74
CA VAL A 200 8.66 -19.88 10.60
C VAL A 200 9.19 -18.45 10.66
N ALA A 201 10.28 -18.17 9.98
CA ALA A 201 10.95 -16.86 10.06
C ALA A 201 11.11 -16.21 8.69
N LEU A 202 10.85 -14.91 8.60
CA LEU A 202 11.19 -14.08 7.45
C LEU A 202 12.35 -13.19 7.89
N SER A 203 13.58 -13.60 7.57
CA SER A 203 14.77 -12.98 8.15
C SER A 203 16.04 -13.20 7.33
N THR A 204 17.07 -12.46 7.70
CA THR A 204 18.44 -12.62 7.19
C THR A 204 19.40 -13.19 8.24
N ASN A 205 18.92 -13.40 9.47
CA ASN A 205 19.75 -13.77 10.62
C ASN A 205 19.53 -15.23 11.05
N ALA A 206 20.14 -16.17 10.31
CA ALA A 206 20.00 -17.61 10.56
C ALA A 206 20.40 -18.01 12.00
N ALA A 207 21.40 -17.36 12.59
CA ALA A 207 21.84 -17.65 13.96
C ALA A 207 20.71 -17.38 14.97
N LYS A 208 20.10 -16.18 14.93
CA LYS A 208 19.01 -15.82 15.84
C LYS A 208 17.73 -16.62 15.61
N VAL A 209 17.45 -16.96 14.35
CA VAL A 209 16.31 -17.84 14.00
C VAL A 209 16.49 -19.23 14.61
N ARG A 210 17.70 -19.81 14.54
CA ARG A 210 18.01 -21.10 15.18
C ARG A 210 17.96 -21.01 16.71
N ASP A 211 18.51 -19.94 17.30
CA ASP A 211 18.48 -19.72 18.75
C ASP A 211 17.04 -19.66 19.30
N PHE A 212 16.10 -19.15 18.50
CA PHE A 212 14.67 -19.13 18.85
C PHE A 212 14.02 -20.53 18.80
N GLY A 213 14.60 -21.48 18.06
CA GLY A 213 14.10 -22.84 17.88
C GLY A 213 13.36 -23.08 16.55
N ILE A 214 13.47 -22.15 15.60
CA ILE A 214 12.92 -22.32 14.24
C ILE A 214 13.92 -23.14 13.41
N ASN A 215 13.39 -24.11 12.65
CA ASN A 215 14.19 -24.85 11.69
C ASN A 215 14.68 -23.90 10.58
N GLU A 216 15.97 -23.93 10.25
CA GLU A 216 16.55 -23.08 9.21
C GLU A 216 15.91 -23.30 7.83
N LYS A 217 15.39 -24.51 7.56
CA LYS A 217 14.57 -24.78 6.37
C LYS A 217 13.28 -23.96 6.31
N ASN A 218 12.78 -23.48 7.44
CA ASN A 218 11.60 -22.64 7.54
C ASN A 218 11.96 -21.15 7.66
N MET A 219 13.20 -20.79 7.30
CA MET A 219 13.63 -19.41 7.17
C MET A 219 13.54 -18.97 5.70
N PHE A 220 12.82 -17.89 5.46
CA PHE A 220 12.68 -17.27 4.15
C PHE A 220 13.54 -16.00 4.11
N GLY A 221 14.60 -16.06 3.32
CA GLY A 221 15.59 -14.99 3.18
C GLY A 221 15.10 -13.80 2.35
N PHE A 222 15.71 -12.64 2.57
CA PHE A 222 15.62 -11.46 1.70
C PHE A 222 16.86 -10.59 1.87
N TRP A 223 16.98 -9.48 1.15
CA TRP A 223 18.25 -8.76 1.01
C TRP A 223 18.26 -7.36 1.64
N ASP A 224 19.46 -6.79 1.78
CA ASP A 224 19.67 -5.47 2.36
C ASP A 224 19.04 -4.34 1.51
N TRP A 225 19.05 -4.50 0.18
CA TRP A 225 18.42 -3.61 -0.82
C TRP A 225 16.89 -3.66 -0.83
N VAL A 226 16.27 -4.56 -0.05
CA VAL A 226 14.84 -4.56 0.23
C VAL A 226 14.57 -3.66 1.44
N GLY A 227 14.05 -2.46 1.16
CA GLY A 227 13.56 -1.55 2.20
C GLY A 227 12.27 -2.08 2.83
N GLY A 228 12.11 -1.92 4.15
CA GLY A 228 10.97 -2.48 4.89
C GLY A 228 9.61 -2.08 4.32
N ARG A 229 9.39 -0.79 4.05
CA ARG A 229 8.15 -0.27 3.45
C ARG A 229 7.93 -0.62 1.96
N TYR A 230 8.87 -1.33 1.34
CA TYR A 230 8.80 -1.85 -0.03
C TYR A 230 8.97 -3.38 -0.06
N SER A 231 8.71 -4.07 1.05
CA SER A 231 9.13 -5.46 1.24
C SER A 231 8.05 -6.49 0.96
N LEU A 232 6.77 -6.11 0.83
CA LEU A 232 5.64 -7.05 0.68
C LEU A 232 5.78 -7.99 -0.54
N TRP A 233 6.60 -7.61 -1.52
CA TRP A 233 6.90 -8.38 -2.72
C TRP A 233 7.89 -9.55 -2.48
N SER A 234 8.58 -9.54 -1.34
CA SER A 234 9.59 -10.53 -0.96
C SER A 234 8.99 -11.66 -0.10
N ALA A 235 9.85 -12.41 0.60
CA ALA A 235 9.48 -13.30 1.70
C ALA A 235 8.48 -12.69 2.69
N ILE A 236 8.53 -11.37 2.95
CA ILE A 236 7.55 -10.64 3.80
C ILE A 236 6.10 -10.86 3.32
N GLY A 237 5.87 -11.11 2.03
CA GLY A 237 4.57 -11.43 1.47
C GLY A 237 4.07 -12.85 1.74
N LEU A 238 4.76 -13.68 2.53
CA LEU A 238 4.36 -15.08 2.77
C LEU A 238 2.92 -15.21 3.33
N SER A 239 2.54 -14.34 4.25
CA SER A 239 1.18 -14.32 4.80
C SER A 239 0.12 -13.91 3.76
N ILE A 240 0.49 -13.08 2.77
CA ILE A 240 -0.35 -12.79 1.60
C ILE A 240 -0.55 -14.07 0.79
N ALA A 241 0.54 -14.71 0.38
CA ALA A 241 0.52 -15.92 -0.44
C ALA A 241 -0.24 -17.09 0.22
N LEU A 242 -0.13 -17.23 1.55
CA LEU A 242 -0.93 -18.19 2.32
C LEU A 242 -2.43 -17.83 2.30
N SER A 243 -2.80 -16.55 2.39
CA SER A 243 -4.20 -16.13 2.36
C SER A 243 -4.85 -16.40 1.01
N ILE A 244 -4.26 -15.89 -0.08
CA ILE A 244 -4.88 -15.85 -1.42
C ILE A 244 -4.38 -16.93 -2.37
N GLY A 245 -3.46 -17.78 -1.93
CA GLY A 245 -2.78 -18.76 -2.76
C GLY A 245 -1.65 -18.15 -3.59
N PHE A 246 -0.64 -18.97 -3.90
CA PHE A 246 0.57 -18.47 -4.56
C PHE A 246 0.30 -17.96 -5.99
N GLU A 247 -0.64 -18.56 -6.72
CA GLU A 247 -1.00 -18.07 -8.07
C GLU A 247 -1.53 -16.63 -8.07
N ASN A 248 -2.31 -16.25 -7.05
CA ASN A 248 -2.78 -14.87 -6.93
C ASN A 248 -1.67 -13.95 -6.41
N PHE A 249 -0.73 -14.45 -5.60
CA PHE A 249 0.48 -13.71 -5.25
C PHE A 249 1.36 -13.44 -6.48
N GLU A 250 1.51 -14.41 -7.39
CA GLU A 250 2.23 -14.18 -8.65
C GLU A 250 1.55 -13.11 -9.51
N LYS A 251 0.20 -13.13 -9.60
CA LYS A 251 -0.55 -12.05 -10.30
C LYS A 251 -0.33 -10.69 -9.67
N LEU A 252 -0.23 -10.61 -8.35
CA LEU A 252 0.10 -9.38 -7.64
C LEU A 252 1.50 -8.86 -8.05
N LEU A 253 2.49 -9.76 -8.14
CA LEU A 253 3.83 -9.41 -8.66
C LEU A 253 3.77 -8.99 -10.13
N ASP A 254 3.02 -9.70 -10.98
CA ASP A 254 2.86 -9.39 -12.40
C ASP A 254 2.26 -7.99 -12.63
N GLY A 255 1.28 -7.60 -11.83
CA GLY A 255 0.68 -6.27 -11.90
C GLY A 255 1.64 -5.16 -11.52
N ALA A 256 2.44 -5.40 -10.48
CA ALA A 256 3.47 -4.45 -10.07
C ALA A 256 4.60 -4.36 -11.12
N TYR A 257 5.00 -5.48 -11.72
CA TYR A 257 5.93 -5.52 -12.87
C TYR A 257 5.40 -4.76 -14.08
N PHE A 258 4.11 -4.89 -14.39
CA PHE A 258 3.47 -4.14 -15.47
C PHE A 258 3.63 -2.62 -15.27
N MET A 259 3.44 -2.13 -14.04
CA MET A 259 3.64 -0.72 -13.73
C MET A 259 5.12 -0.31 -13.75
N ASP A 260 6.04 -1.20 -13.35
CA ASP A 260 7.47 -0.97 -13.48
C ASP A 260 7.89 -0.77 -14.95
N GLN A 261 7.36 -1.60 -15.87
CA GLN A 261 7.63 -1.44 -17.30
C GLN A 261 7.05 -0.13 -17.83
N HIS A 262 5.81 0.21 -17.46
CA HIS A 262 5.21 1.50 -17.81
C HIS A 262 6.06 2.68 -17.31
N PHE A 263 6.58 2.62 -16.10
CA PHE A 263 7.45 3.67 -15.55
C PHE A 263 8.80 3.79 -16.29
N CYS A 264 9.36 2.68 -16.76
CA CYS A 264 10.62 2.65 -17.51
C CYS A 264 10.48 3.10 -18.97
N GLU A 265 9.42 2.64 -19.64
CA GLU A 265 9.31 2.71 -21.10
C GLU A 265 8.51 3.92 -21.58
N SER A 266 7.54 4.40 -20.78
CA SER A 266 6.67 5.50 -21.19
C SER A 266 7.40 6.85 -21.18
N PRO A 267 7.18 7.71 -22.20
CA PRO A 267 7.67 9.08 -22.18
C PRO A 267 7.03 9.85 -21.01
N LEU A 268 7.74 10.82 -20.45
CA LEU A 268 7.36 11.48 -19.18
C LEU A 268 5.94 12.09 -19.24
N GLU A 269 5.56 12.67 -20.38
CA GLU A 269 4.24 13.28 -20.63
C GLU A 269 3.07 12.28 -20.61
N GLN A 270 3.34 10.97 -20.67
CA GLN A 270 2.36 9.88 -20.59
C GLN A 270 2.64 8.94 -19.40
N ASN A 271 3.66 9.26 -18.60
CA ASN A 271 4.13 8.41 -17.52
C ASN A 271 3.35 8.72 -16.23
N VAL A 272 2.28 7.96 -16.00
CA VAL A 272 1.39 8.08 -14.84
C VAL A 272 2.10 8.36 -13.49
N PRO A 273 3.05 7.53 -13.00
CA PRO A 273 3.76 7.85 -11.76
C PRO A 273 4.43 9.23 -11.76
N VAL A 274 5.09 9.60 -12.86
CA VAL A 274 5.76 10.91 -13.01
C VAL A 274 4.73 12.04 -12.97
N ILE A 275 3.61 11.91 -13.67
CA ILE A 275 2.54 12.92 -13.68
C ILE A 275 1.98 13.12 -12.26
N LEU A 276 1.69 12.03 -11.54
CA LEU A 276 1.21 12.10 -10.15
C LEU A 276 2.24 12.73 -9.21
N ALA A 277 3.54 12.46 -9.41
CA ALA A 277 4.62 13.06 -8.64
C ALA A 277 4.72 14.57 -8.90
N LEU A 278 4.66 14.98 -10.17
CA LEU A 278 4.72 16.38 -10.59
C LEU A 278 3.53 17.20 -10.09
N LEU A 279 2.32 16.62 -10.06
CA LEU A 279 1.17 17.25 -9.41
C LEU A 279 1.40 17.41 -7.91
N GLY A 280 2.01 16.41 -7.25
CA GLY A 280 2.42 16.52 -5.85
C GLY A 280 3.40 17.66 -5.60
N VAL A 281 4.44 17.79 -6.44
CA VAL A 281 5.41 18.90 -6.40
C VAL A 281 4.71 20.25 -6.63
N LEU A 282 3.81 20.35 -7.61
CA LEU A 282 3.04 21.57 -7.85
C LEU A 282 2.30 22.01 -6.59
N TYR A 283 1.55 21.11 -5.96
CA TYR A 283 0.75 21.49 -4.81
C TYR A 283 1.57 21.71 -3.54
N GLY A 284 2.62 20.91 -3.32
CA GLY A 284 3.52 21.06 -2.18
C GLY A 284 4.35 22.34 -2.25
N ASP A 285 5.13 22.51 -3.32
CA ASP A 285 6.14 23.57 -3.40
C ASP A 285 5.58 24.92 -3.85
N PHE A 286 4.51 24.95 -4.66
CA PHE A 286 3.97 26.19 -5.22
C PHE A 286 2.64 26.63 -4.60
N TYR A 287 1.81 25.69 -4.15
CA TYR A 287 0.56 26.02 -3.45
C TYR A 287 0.64 25.83 -1.92
N GLY A 288 1.73 25.30 -1.38
CA GLY A 288 1.93 25.12 0.07
C GLY A 288 0.98 24.10 0.69
N ALA A 289 0.48 23.12 -0.07
CA ALA A 289 -0.35 22.06 0.46
C ALA A 289 0.47 21.10 1.32
N GLU A 290 0.23 21.10 2.63
CA GLU A 290 0.97 20.26 3.59
C GLU A 290 0.54 18.78 3.56
N THR A 291 -0.61 18.47 2.98
CA THR A 291 -1.23 17.13 3.08
C THR A 291 -1.69 16.60 1.73
N HIS A 292 -1.68 15.28 1.57
CA HIS A 292 -2.21 14.57 0.40
C HIS A 292 -3.21 13.50 0.84
N ALA A 293 -4.46 13.57 0.37
CA ALA A 293 -5.51 12.65 0.79
C ALA A 293 -5.65 11.45 -0.17
N LEU A 294 -5.71 10.23 0.35
CA LEU A 294 -6.00 9.00 -0.39
C LEU A 294 -7.38 8.48 0.02
N LEU A 295 -8.35 8.53 -0.90
CA LEU A 295 -9.77 8.34 -0.62
C LEU A 295 -10.34 7.20 -1.47
N PRO A 296 -10.05 5.93 -1.12
CA PRO A 296 -10.58 4.79 -1.86
C PRO A 296 -12.08 4.62 -1.62
N TYR A 297 -12.88 4.57 -2.67
CA TYR A 297 -14.29 4.20 -2.64
C TYR A 297 -14.40 2.68 -2.78
N ASP A 298 -13.77 1.98 -1.83
CA ASP A 298 -13.76 0.53 -1.72
C ASP A 298 -13.42 0.15 -0.26
N GLN A 299 -14.23 -0.71 0.36
CA GLN A 299 -14.07 -1.07 1.76
C GLN A 299 -12.89 -2.03 2.00
N TYR A 300 -12.52 -2.86 1.02
CA TYR A 300 -11.35 -3.73 1.15
C TYR A 300 -10.05 -2.92 1.14
N LEU A 301 -10.05 -1.72 0.53
CA LEU A 301 -8.92 -0.79 0.54
C LEU A 301 -8.82 0.08 1.81
N HIS A 302 -9.48 -0.28 2.92
CA HIS A 302 -9.48 0.55 4.15
C HIS A 302 -8.10 0.79 4.78
N ARG A 303 -7.12 -0.10 4.55
CA ARG A 303 -5.73 0.09 5.00
C ARG A 303 -4.81 0.71 3.96
N PHE A 304 -5.31 1.04 2.77
CA PHE A 304 -4.49 1.55 1.66
C PHE A 304 -3.82 2.89 2.00
N ALA A 305 -4.57 3.83 2.58
CA ALA A 305 -4.01 5.11 3.03
C ALA A 305 -2.95 4.91 4.14
N ALA A 306 -3.21 4.03 5.11
CA ALA A 306 -2.27 3.74 6.20
C ALA A 306 -0.99 3.04 5.71
N TYR A 307 -1.07 2.20 4.68
CA TYR A 307 0.11 1.64 4.02
C TYR A 307 0.98 2.75 3.40
N PHE A 308 0.36 3.68 2.67
CA PHE A 308 1.08 4.78 2.04
C PHE A 308 1.48 5.92 2.98
N GLN A 309 0.93 5.99 4.19
CA GLN A 309 1.52 6.80 5.26
C GLN A 309 2.98 6.39 5.50
N GLN A 310 3.23 5.09 5.66
CA GLN A 310 4.61 4.62 5.79
C GLN A 310 5.37 4.77 4.46
N GLY A 311 4.77 4.32 3.35
CA GLY A 311 5.40 4.33 2.03
C GLY A 311 5.93 5.72 1.63
N ASP A 312 5.11 6.75 1.78
CA ASP A 312 5.41 8.13 1.38
C ASP A 312 6.19 8.88 2.48
N MET A 313 5.62 8.97 3.70
CA MET A 313 6.14 9.86 4.73
C MET A 313 7.50 9.40 5.28
N GLU A 314 7.74 8.08 5.39
CA GLU A 314 9.05 7.57 5.81
C GLU A 314 10.11 7.67 4.69
N SER A 315 9.67 7.71 3.43
CA SER A 315 10.55 7.93 2.27
C SER A 315 10.95 9.40 2.13
N ASN A 316 9.97 10.30 2.10
CA ASN A 316 10.14 11.67 1.67
C ASN A 316 10.00 12.70 2.79
N GLY A 317 9.69 12.29 4.02
CA GLY A 317 9.82 13.12 5.23
C GLY A 317 11.29 13.37 5.59
N LYS A 318 12.00 14.09 4.72
CA LYS A 318 13.46 14.31 4.77
C LYS A 318 13.75 15.78 4.60
N TYR A 319 14.86 16.25 5.15
CA TYR A 319 15.22 17.67 5.10
C TYR A 319 16.65 17.93 4.59
N VAL A 320 17.40 16.89 4.26
CA VAL A 320 18.79 16.97 3.79
C VAL A 320 18.92 16.36 2.41
N THR A 321 19.55 17.09 1.50
CA THR A 321 19.78 16.70 0.10
C THR A 321 21.00 15.79 -0.06
N ARG A 322 21.19 15.21 -1.25
CA ARG A 322 22.38 14.40 -1.59
C ARG A 322 23.70 15.15 -1.45
N SER A 323 23.69 16.50 -1.52
CA SER A 323 24.89 17.32 -1.32
C SER A 323 25.15 17.65 0.16
N GLY A 324 24.35 17.11 1.10
CA GLY A 324 24.43 17.42 2.53
C GLY A 324 23.83 18.77 2.93
N ARG A 325 23.21 19.51 1.99
CA ARG A 325 22.55 20.79 2.29
C ARG A 325 21.13 20.57 2.79
N ARG A 326 20.71 21.39 3.75
CA ARG A 326 19.31 21.49 4.19
C ARG A 326 18.45 22.09 3.08
N VAL A 327 17.22 21.58 2.92
CA VAL A 327 16.25 22.10 1.94
C VAL A 327 15.65 23.44 2.40
N GLU A 328 15.29 24.29 1.44
CA GLU A 328 14.57 25.56 1.62
C GLU A 328 13.18 25.54 0.98
N TYR A 329 12.70 24.33 0.67
CA TYR A 329 11.43 24.02 0.01
C TYR A 329 10.75 22.84 0.72
N ALA A 330 9.50 22.54 0.38
CA ALA A 330 8.75 21.45 1.00
C ALA A 330 9.23 20.08 0.49
N THR A 331 8.93 19.00 1.22
CA THR A 331 9.28 17.63 0.83
C THR A 331 8.04 16.74 0.90
N GLY A 332 8.14 15.51 1.42
CA GLY A 332 7.00 14.61 1.54
C GLY A 332 5.83 15.25 2.32
N PRO A 333 4.58 15.13 1.84
CA PRO A 333 3.40 15.64 2.52
C PRO A 333 2.98 14.73 3.68
N VAL A 334 2.07 15.22 4.52
CA VAL A 334 1.31 14.34 5.42
C VAL A 334 0.27 13.57 4.59
N VAL A 335 0.43 12.26 4.48
CA VAL A 335 -0.54 11.38 3.80
C VAL A 335 -1.63 10.93 4.77
N TRP A 336 -2.88 10.97 4.35
CA TRP A 336 -4.01 10.54 5.20
C TRP A 336 -5.23 10.18 4.36
N GLY A 337 -6.25 9.58 4.99
CA GLY A 337 -7.53 9.32 4.34
C GLY A 337 -8.26 8.12 4.93
N GLU A 338 -9.54 8.01 4.57
CA GLU A 338 -10.44 6.91 4.92
C GLU A 338 -11.33 6.59 3.73
N PRO A 339 -11.90 5.37 3.66
CA PRO A 339 -12.76 4.99 2.55
C PRO A 339 -13.99 5.88 2.36
N GLY A 340 -14.34 6.07 1.09
CA GLY A 340 -15.65 6.58 0.69
C GLY A 340 -16.72 5.50 0.86
N THR A 341 -17.96 5.84 1.24
CA THR A 341 -18.50 7.19 1.45
C THR A 341 -18.32 7.69 2.89
N ASN A 342 -17.73 6.91 3.79
CA ASN A 342 -17.62 7.24 5.22
C ASN A 342 -16.92 8.59 5.45
N GLY A 343 -15.84 8.87 4.71
CA GLY A 343 -15.14 10.16 4.78
C GLY A 343 -16.04 11.37 4.51
N GLN A 344 -17.08 11.22 3.66
CA GLN A 344 -18.06 12.27 3.37
C GLN A 344 -18.82 12.73 4.62
N HIS A 345 -19.03 11.81 5.56
CA HIS A 345 -19.74 12.01 6.81
C HIS A 345 -18.80 12.22 8.01
N ALA A 346 -17.52 12.47 7.77
CA ALA A 346 -16.53 12.69 8.81
C ALA A 346 -15.76 14.00 8.59
N PHE A 347 -14.93 14.08 7.54
CA PHE A 347 -13.98 15.18 7.35
C PHE A 347 -14.12 15.91 6.02
N TYR A 348 -14.97 15.47 5.09
CA TYR A 348 -15.17 16.17 3.82
C TYR A 348 -15.76 17.58 4.01
N GLN A 349 -16.42 17.85 5.14
CA GLN A 349 -16.81 19.21 5.52
C GLN A 349 -15.61 20.17 5.51
N LEU A 350 -14.48 19.75 6.08
CA LEU A 350 -13.23 20.53 6.07
C LEU A 350 -12.65 20.62 4.66
N ILE A 351 -12.70 19.53 3.89
CA ILE A 351 -12.21 19.55 2.49
C ILE A 351 -13.02 20.58 1.68
N HIS A 352 -14.34 20.61 1.82
CA HIS A 352 -15.24 21.45 1.04
C HIS A 352 -15.33 22.92 1.47
N GLN A 353 -15.30 23.21 2.77
CA GLN A 353 -15.52 24.57 3.28
C GLN A 353 -14.47 25.03 4.30
N GLY A 354 -13.46 24.20 4.57
CA GLY A 354 -12.31 24.59 5.38
C GLY A 354 -11.34 25.50 4.62
N THR A 355 -10.31 25.95 5.33
CA THR A 355 -9.31 26.91 4.85
C THR A 355 -8.03 26.27 4.32
N ARG A 356 -8.00 24.94 4.20
CA ARG A 356 -6.83 24.18 3.74
C ARG A 356 -7.02 23.75 2.29
N LEU A 357 -5.95 23.85 1.50
CA LEU A 357 -5.88 23.20 0.20
C LEU A 357 -5.42 21.76 0.39
N ILE A 358 -6.21 20.81 -0.12
CA ILE A 358 -5.97 19.37 0.08
C ILE A 358 -6.13 18.69 -1.28
N PRO A 359 -5.02 18.45 -2.01
CA PRO A 359 -5.02 17.53 -3.14
C PRO A 359 -5.49 16.14 -2.68
N ALA A 360 -6.36 15.52 -3.47
CA ALA A 360 -6.94 14.24 -3.11
C ALA A 360 -7.00 13.27 -4.30
N ASP A 361 -6.57 12.04 -4.07
CA ASP A 361 -6.71 10.93 -5.02
C ASP A 361 -7.93 10.08 -4.62
N PHE A 362 -8.94 10.11 -5.47
CA PHE A 362 -10.13 9.27 -5.36
C PHE A 362 -9.89 7.99 -6.16
N ILE A 363 -10.04 6.82 -5.54
CA ILE A 363 -9.80 5.52 -6.19
C ILE A 363 -11.08 4.67 -6.17
N ALA A 364 -11.54 4.12 -7.29
CA ALA A 364 -12.72 3.25 -7.31
C ALA A 364 -12.65 2.13 -8.36
N PRO A 365 -13.15 0.92 -8.06
CA PRO A 365 -13.41 -0.08 -9.09
C PRO A 365 -14.74 0.18 -9.81
N ALA A 366 -14.75 0.07 -11.14
CA ALA A 366 -15.96 0.14 -11.96
C ALA A 366 -16.92 -1.03 -11.66
N GLN A 367 -16.37 -2.20 -11.29
CA GLN A 367 -17.12 -3.38 -10.89
C GLN A 367 -16.84 -3.76 -9.44
N SER A 368 -17.91 -3.88 -8.64
CA SER A 368 -17.82 -4.47 -7.30
C SER A 368 -17.49 -5.96 -7.36
N LEU A 369 -16.75 -6.43 -6.36
CA LEU A 369 -16.61 -7.86 -6.04
C LEU A 369 -17.91 -8.46 -5.46
N HIS A 370 -18.82 -7.61 -4.94
CA HIS A 370 -20.08 -8.01 -4.30
C HIS A 370 -21.28 -7.28 -4.92
N PRO A 371 -21.75 -7.70 -6.11
CA PRO A 371 -22.84 -7.04 -6.84
C PRO A 371 -24.24 -7.32 -6.24
N ILE A 372 -24.42 -7.10 -4.94
CA ILE A 372 -25.65 -7.39 -4.20
C ILE A 372 -26.81 -6.45 -4.58
N ARG A 373 -28.04 -6.92 -4.37
CA ARG A 373 -29.29 -6.18 -4.59
C ARG A 373 -29.34 -5.50 -5.97
N ASP A 374 -29.03 -6.28 -7.01
CA ASP A 374 -28.95 -5.80 -8.40
C ASP A 374 -28.01 -4.57 -8.55
N LYS A 375 -26.83 -4.66 -7.92
CA LYS A 375 -25.75 -3.65 -7.97
C LYS A 375 -26.13 -2.27 -7.44
N ILE A 376 -27.27 -2.10 -6.76
CA ILE A 376 -27.71 -0.78 -6.27
C ILE A 376 -26.67 -0.13 -5.35
N HIS A 377 -26.01 -0.92 -4.50
CA HIS A 377 -24.97 -0.42 -3.60
C HIS A 377 -23.78 0.15 -4.40
N HIS A 378 -23.31 -0.57 -5.41
CA HIS A 378 -22.19 -0.11 -6.24
C HIS A 378 -22.57 1.09 -7.11
N LYS A 379 -23.81 1.13 -7.61
CA LYS A 379 -24.34 2.28 -8.35
C LYS A 379 -24.32 3.55 -7.48
N LEU A 380 -24.79 3.46 -6.23
CA LEU A 380 -24.78 4.58 -5.29
C LEU A 380 -23.35 4.98 -4.89
N LEU A 381 -22.46 4.01 -4.68
CA LEU A 381 -21.04 4.25 -4.39
C LEU A 381 -20.37 5.04 -5.52
N MET A 382 -20.54 4.60 -6.76
CA MET A 382 -19.98 5.27 -7.94
C MET A 382 -20.62 6.64 -8.19
N ALA A 383 -21.92 6.80 -7.97
CA ALA A 383 -22.58 8.11 -8.05
C ALA A 383 -21.96 9.10 -7.05
N ASN A 384 -21.66 8.65 -5.83
CA ASN A 384 -21.01 9.45 -4.80
C ASN A 384 -19.54 9.77 -5.14
N PHE A 385 -18.77 8.79 -5.64
CA PHE A 385 -17.40 8.98 -6.11
C PHE A 385 -17.32 10.11 -7.16
N LEU A 386 -18.20 10.05 -8.17
CA LEU A 386 -18.25 11.04 -9.25
C LEU A 386 -18.72 12.40 -8.73
N ALA A 387 -19.80 12.43 -7.95
CA ALA A 387 -20.39 13.67 -7.43
C ALA A 387 -19.44 14.44 -6.51
N GLN A 388 -18.62 13.76 -5.71
CA GLN A 388 -17.70 14.44 -4.79
C GLN A 388 -16.60 15.20 -5.52
N THR A 389 -15.95 14.57 -6.52
CA THR A 389 -14.91 15.25 -7.31
C THR A 389 -15.50 16.38 -8.17
N GLU A 390 -16.72 16.21 -8.69
CA GLU A 390 -17.45 17.28 -9.38
C GLU A 390 -17.78 18.46 -8.45
N ALA A 391 -18.28 18.18 -7.24
CA ALA A 391 -18.63 19.22 -6.26
C ALA A 391 -17.38 19.99 -5.78
N LEU A 392 -16.26 19.29 -5.57
CA LEU A 392 -14.98 19.93 -5.22
C LEU A 392 -14.50 20.87 -6.33
N MET A 393 -14.68 20.50 -7.60
CA MET A 393 -14.35 21.33 -8.74
C MET A 393 -15.29 22.54 -8.87
N LYS A 394 -16.61 22.31 -8.90
CA LYS A 394 -17.61 23.35 -9.24
C LYS A 394 -17.93 24.29 -8.09
N GLY A 395 -18.01 23.78 -6.86
CA GLY A 395 -18.61 24.52 -5.76
C GLY A 395 -20.12 24.76 -5.95
N LYS A 396 -20.63 25.77 -5.26
CA LYS A 396 -22.02 26.25 -5.30
C LYS A 396 -22.01 27.74 -5.04
N SER A 397 -22.45 28.52 -6.02
CA SER A 397 -22.48 29.99 -5.96
C SER A 397 -23.52 30.51 -4.98
N SER A 398 -23.39 31.80 -4.63
CA SER A 398 -24.37 32.51 -3.80
C SER A 398 -25.77 32.52 -4.43
N ASP A 399 -25.89 32.67 -5.75
CA ASP A 399 -27.20 32.72 -6.41
C ASP A 399 -27.91 31.37 -6.39
N GLU A 400 -27.16 30.28 -6.65
CA GLU A 400 -27.69 28.91 -6.56
C GLU A 400 -28.13 28.59 -5.12
N ALA A 401 -27.28 28.87 -4.13
CA ALA A 401 -27.60 28.63 -2.72
C ALA A 401 -28.81 29.47 -2.26
N LYS A 402 -28.91 30.74 -2.69
CA LYS A 402 -30.05 31.60 -2.37
C LYS A 402 -31.35 31.07 -2.98
N ALA A 403 -31.32 30.64 -4.24
CA ALA A 403 -32.48 30.05 -4.91
C ALA A 403 -32.96 28.78 -4.21
N GLU A 404 -32.04 27.92 -3.76
CA GLU A 404 -32.38 26.71 -2.98
C GLU A 404 -33.03 27.05 -1.63
N LEU A 405 -32.48 28.01 -0.88
CA LEU A 405 -33.02 28.40 0.42
C LEU A 405 -34.42 29.01 0.31
N LEU A 406 -34.65 29.89 -0.67
CA LEU A 406 -35.98 30.45 -0.94
C LEU A 406 -36.97 29.36 -1.36
N LYS A 407 -36.55 28.41 -2.20
CA LYS A 407 -37.38 27.27 -2.63
C LYS A 407 -37.76 26.34 -1.47
N SER A 408 -36.95 26.25 -0.42
CA SER A 408 -37.31 25.51 0.80
C SER A 408 -38.34 26.22 1.71
N GLY A 409 -38.80 27.41 1.31
CA GLY A 409 -39.78 28.20 2.07
C GLY A 409 -39.17 29.06 3.19
N MET A 410 -37.85 29.30 3.16
CA MET A 410 -37.16 30.12 4.14
C MET A 410 -37.45 31.62 3.90
N GLY A 411 -37.75 32.36 4.97
CA GLY A 411 -37.98 33.81 4.89
C GLY A 411 -36.71 34.60 4.54
N GLU A 412 -36.85 35.76 3.90
CA GLU A 412 -35.71 36.53 3.36
C GLU A 412 -34.65 36.90 4.40
N ASP A 413 -35.05 37.22 5.62
CA ASP A 413 -34.13 37.57 6.71
C ASP A 413 -33.29 36.37 7.15
N ASP A 414 -33.87 35.16 7.17
CA ASP A 414 -33.15 33.93 7.49
C ASP A 414 -32.25 33.50 6.33
N VAL A 415 -32.72 33.67 5.08
CA VAL A 415 -31.88 33.46 3.89
C VAL A 415 -30.64 34.34 3.95
N ARG A 416 -30.78 35.63 4.28
CA ARG A 416 -29.64 36.55 4.37
C ARG A 416 -28.58 36.08 5.37
N LYS A 417 -29.01 35.53 6.51
CA LYS A 417 -28.11 35.02 7.56
C LYS A 417 -27.44 33.70 7.17
N ILE A 418 -28.18 32.80 6.54
CA ILE A 418 -27.73 31.42 6.28
C ILE A 418 -26.93 31.32 4.98
N LEU A 419 -27.21 32.18 4.00
CA LEU A 419 -26.62 32.13 2.66
C LEU A 419 -25.09 31.99 2.65
N PRO A 420 -24.30 32.79 3.41
CA PRO A 420 -22.83 32.65 3.40
C PRO A 420 -22.33 31.27 3.82
N HIS A 421 -23.09 30.55 4.66
CA HIS A 421 -22.75 29.20 5.12
C HIS A 421 -23.10 28.09 4.12
N LYS A 422 -23.89 28.42 3.09
CA LYS A 422 -24.34 27.48 2.05
C LYS A 422 -23.59 27.61 0.73
N VAL A 423 -22.69 28.59 0.62
CA VAL A 423 -21.76 28.75 -0.50
C VAL A 423 -20.63 27.74 -0.39
N PHE A 424 -20.25 27.16 -1.51
CA PHE A 424 -19.08 26.30 -1.66
C PHE A 424 -18.18 26.94 -2.70
N GLU A 425 -16.96 27.30 -2.35
CA GLU A 425 -16.08 28.05 -3.26
C GLU A 425 -15.59 27.21 -4.45
N GLY A 426 -15.67 25.87 -4.36
CA GLY A 426 -15.20 24.98 -5.42
C GLY A 426 -13.69 25.08 -5.64
N ASN A 427 -13.25 24.87 -6.89
CA ASN A 427 -11.86 24.94 -7.33
C ASN A 427 -10.88 24.08 -6.50
N ARG A 428 -11.32 22.94 -5.95
CA ARG A 428 -10.50 22.03 -5.13
C ARG A 428 -10.01 20.85 -5.99
N PRO A 429 -8.68 20.66 -6.12
CA PRO A 429 -8.14 19.73 -7.10
C PRO A 429 -8.25 18.26 -6.67
N THR A 430 -8.55 17.38 -7.63
CA THR A 430 -8.62 15.93 -7.40
C THR A 430 -8.08 15.14 -8.58
N ASN A 431 -7.49 13.97 -8.29
CA ASN A 431 -7.31 12.90 -9.26
C ASN A 431 -8.42 11.86 -9.10
N SER A 432 -8.94 11.34 -10.21
CA SER A 432 -9.88 10.22 -10.22
C SER A 432 -9.22 9.00 -10.86
N ILE A 433 -8.94 7.99 -10.04
CA ILE A 433 -8.31 6.73 -10.44
C ILE A 433 -9.41 5.66 -10.50
N VAL A 434 -9.71 5.19 -11.71
CA VAL A 434 -10.76 4.18 -11.93
C VAL A 434 -10.15 2.93 -12.53
N VAL A 435 -10.37 1.80 -11.88
CA VAL A 435 -9.94 0.49 -12.37
C VAL A 435 -11.15 -0.35 -12.71
N HIS A 436 -11.02 -1.35 -13.57
CA HIS A 436 -12.17 -2.21 -13.88
C HIS A 436 -12.67 -2.99 -12.65
N LYS A 437 -11.75 -3.60 -11.90
CA LYS A 437 -11.99 -4.35 -10.65
C LYS A 437 -10.69 -4.38 -9.84
N VAL A 438 -10.77 -4.44 -8.51
CA VAL A 438 -9.58 -4.64 -7.66
C VAL A 438 -9.24 -6.14 -7.66
N THR A 439 -8.44 -6.58 -8.62
CA THR A 439 -7.86 -7.93 -8.68
C THR A 439 -6.45 -7.94 -8.06
N PRO A 440 -5.83 -9.11 -7.79
CA PRO A 440 -4.44 -9.15 -7.34
C PRO A 440 -3.50 -8.38 -8.27
N PHE A 441 -3.64 -8.56 -9.58
CA PHE A 441 -2.87 -7.81 -10.59
C PHE A 441 -3.09 -6.31 -10.47
N ILE A 442 -4.35 -5.86 -10.46
CA ILE A 442 -4.66 -4.42 -10.39
C ILE A 442 -4.15 -3.79 -9.10
N LEU A 443 -4.28 -4.48 -7.97
CA LEU A 443 -3.74 -4.00 -6.70
C LEU A 443 -2.22 -3.86 -6.77
N GLY A 444 -1.51 -4.83 -7.37
CA GLY A 444 -0.07 -4.77 -7.57
C GLY A 444 0.35 -3.56 -8.40
N ALA A 445 -0.35 -3.32 -9.51
CA ALA A 445 -0.11 -2.16 -10.37
C ALA A 445 -0.37 -0.83 -9.64
N LEU A 446 -1.45 -0.73 -8.86
CA LEU A 446 -1.77 0.46 -8.07
C LEU A 446 -0.71 0.73 -7.00
N ILE A 447 -0.25 -0.30 -6.28
CA ILE A 447 0.77 -0.10 -5.24
C ILE A 447 2.08 0.36 -5.90
N ALA A 448 2.55 -0.33 -6.94
CA ALA A 448 3.77 0.04 -7.66
C ALA A 448 3.70 1.44 -8.27
N MET A 449 2.51 1.88 -8.73
CA MET A 449 2.31 3.23 -9.26
C MET A 449 2.64 4.30 -8.21
N TYR A 450 2.19 4.11 -6.97
CA TYR A 450 2.52 5.03 -5.88
C TYR A 450 3.97 4.87 -5.39
N GLU A 451 4.54 3.66 -5.40
CA GLU A 451 5.97 3.50 -5.11
C GLU A 451 6.84 4.31 -6.08
N MET A 452 6.49 4.31 -7.37
CA MET A 452 7.18 5.09 -8.42
C MET A 452 6.80 6.57 -8.42
N LYS A 453 5.66 6.97 -7.84
CA LYS A 453 5.33 8.38 -7.55
C LYS A 453 6.22 8.94 -6.43
N ILE A 454 6.50 8.11 -5.43
CA ILE A 454 7.29 8.48 -4.25
C ILE A 454 8.77 8.59 -4.59
N PHE A 455 9.26 7.72 -5.48
CA PHE A 455 10.62 7.77 -6.03
C PHE A 455 10.87 9.09 -6.79
#